data_AF-A0AA39TEN9-F1
#
_entry.id   AF-A0AA39TEN9-F1
#
_cell.length_a   1.000
_cell.length_b   1.000
_cell.length_c   1.000
_cell.angle_alpha   90.00
_cell.angle_beta   90.00
_cell.angle_gamma   90.00
#
_symmetry.space_group_name_H-M   'P 1'
#
loop_
_entity.id
_entity.type
_entity.pdbx_description
1 polymer ?
#
loop_
_entity_poly.entity_id
_entity_poly.type
_entity_poly.pdbx_seq_one_letter_code
_entity_poly.pdbx_strand_id
1 'polypeptide(L)' 'VHKLTFKIIHSSTILLKWKIIVTELKLAEKILPQDVSTCWNSTFDMLNMALGYKMAIKEMRG' A
#
# COMPACT_ATOMS: atom_id res chain seq x y z
N VAL A 1 24.51 3.32 3.43
CA VAL A 1 23.55 4.35 2.97
C VAL A 1 22.67 3.87 1.81
N HIS A 2 23.23 3.20 0.78
CA HIS A 2 22.46 2.72 -0.39
C HIS A 2 21.20 1.87 -0.08
N LYS A 3 21.26 0.92 0.87
CA LYS A 3 20.11 0.07 1.20
C LYS A 3 18.88 0.87 1.68
N LEU A 4 19.11 1.95 2.41
CA LEU A 4 18.04 2.81 2.92
C LEU A 4 17.42 3.64 1.78
N THR A 5 18.25 4.22 0.91
CA THR A 5 17.77 5.00 -0.24
C THR A 5 16.99 4.12 -1.22
N PHE A 6 17.43 2.89 -1.47
CA PHE A 6 16.66 1.93 -2.29
C PHE A 6 15.32 1.57 -1.66
N LYS A 7 15.28 1.32 -0.34
CA LYS A 7 14.01 1.02 0.37
C LYS A 7 13.06 2.22 0.33
N ILE A 8 13.58 3.45 0.47
CA ILE A 8 12.79 4.68 0.37
C ILE A 8 12.24 4.87 -1.04
N ILE A 9 13.09 4.76 -2.08
CA ILE A 9 12.65 4.92 -3.48
C ILE A 9 11.63 3.84 -3.84
N HIS A 10 11.84 2.60 -3.43
CA HIS A 10 10.90 1.50 -3.65
C HIS A 10 9.57 1.72 -2.90
N SER A 11 9.61 2.19 -1.65
CA SER A 11 8.40 2.52 -0.88
C SER A 11 7.63 3.68 -1.49
N SER A 12 8.32 4.76 -1.87
CA SER A 12 7.73 5.93 -2.52
C SER A 12 7.12 5.60 -3.89
N THR A 13 7.77 4.72 -4.67
CA THR A 13 7.23 4.28 -5.97
C THR A 13 6.00 3.38 -5.81
N ILE A 14 5.96 2.50 -4.82
CA ILE A 14 4.76 1.70 -4.49
C ILE A 14 3.60 2.61 -4.07
N LEU A 15 3.85 3.61 -3.21
CA LEU A 15 2.83 4.57 -2.79
C LEU A 15 2.29 5.41 -3.96
N LEU A 16 3.15 5.81 -4.89
CA LEU A 16 2.74 6.57 -6.07
C LEU A 16 1.84 5.73 -6.98
N LYS A 17 2.23 4.48 -7.27
CA LYS A 17 1.39 3.54 -8.05
C LYS A 17 0.05 3.28 -7.38
N TRP A 18 0.05 3.11 -6.06
CA TRP A 18 -1.18 2.95 -5.28
C TRP A 18 -2.12 4.14 -5.43
N LYS A 19 -1.61 5.37 -5.27
CA LYS A 19 -2.43 6.59 -5.43
C LYS A 19 -3.08 6.67 -6.81
N ILE A 20 -2.34 6.34 -7.87
CA ILE A 20 -2.85 6.35 -9.25
C ILE A 20 -4.01 5.35 -9.37
N ILE A 21 -3.81 4.09 -8.97
CA ILE A 21 -4.80 3.03 -9.10
C ILE A 21 -6.04 3.28 -8.24
N VAL A 22 -5.87 3.79 -7.01
CA VAL A 22 -6.99 4.16 -6.14
C VAL A 22 -7.80 5.31 -6.74
N THR A 23 -7.14 6.27 -7.38
CA THR A 23 -7.80 7.37 -8.10
C THR A 23 -8.55 6.86 -9.33
N GLU A 24 -7.96 5.97 -10.11
CA GLU A 24 -8.59 5.34 -11.28
C GLU A 24 -9.81 4.51 -10.91
N LEU A 25 -9.72 3.75 -9.81
CA LEU A 25 -10.82 2.93 -9.29
C LEU A 25 -11.87 3.72 -8.48
N LYS A 26 -11.70 5.05 -8.34
CA LYS A 26 -12.54 5.94 -7.52
C LYS A 26 -12.75 5.42 -6.09
N LEU A 27 -11.77 4.71 -5.56
CA LEU A 27 -11.82 4.21 -4.19
C LEU A 27 -11.44 5.34 -3.23
N ALA A 28 -11.95 5.30 -2.00
CA ALA A 28 -11.59 6.26 -0.98
C ALA A 28 -10.05 6.26 -0.80
N GLU A 29 -9.42 7.43 -0.89
CA GLU A 29 -7.97 7.57 -0.81
C GLU A 29 -7.51 7.20 0.62
N LYS A 30 -7.19 5.93 0.82
CA LYS A 30 -6.66 5.41 2.08
C LYS A 30 -5.21 5.03 1.87
N ILE A 31 -4.35 5.58 2.72
CA ILE A 31 -2.93 5.24 2.73
C ILE A 31 -2.80 3.79 3.20
N LEU A 32 -2.14 2.94 2.39
CA LEU A 32 -1.78 1.59 2.82
C LEU A 32 -1.00 1.67 4.14
N PRO A 33 -1.44 1.00 5.23
CA PRO A 33 -0.63 0.90 6.43
C PRO A 33 0.68 0.24 6.02
N GLN A 34 1.76 1.01 6.11
CA GLN A 34 3.09 0.44 6.04
C GLN A 34 3.27 -0.42 7.29
N ASP A 35 3.82 -1.61 7.12
CA ASP A 35 4.04 -2.61 8.14
C ASP A 35 4.42 -2.00 9.50
N VAL A 36 3.42 -1.83 10.37
CA VAL A 36 3.59 -1.28 11.70
C VAL A 36 3.86 -2.47 12.61
N SER A 37 5.14 -2.77 12.81
CA SER A 37 5.59 -3.88 13.67
C SER A 37 5.17 -3.73 15.14
N THR A 38 4.58 -2.59 15.53
CA THR A 38 4.34 -2.21 16.92
C THR A 38 2.88 -2.19 17.40
N CYS A 39 1.89 -2.59 16.61
CA CYS A 39 0.49 -2.57 17.08
C CYS A 39 -0.29 -3.84 16.71
N TRP A 40 -0.91 -4.47 17.71
CA TRP A 40 -1.65 -5.75 17.65
C TRP A 40 -2.81 -5.82 16.63
N ASN A 41 -3.13 -4.72 15.94
CA ASN A 41 -4.17 -4.66 14.92
C ASN A 41 -3.63 -4.43 13.50
N SER A 42 -2.32 -4.28 13.30
CA SER A 42 -1.76 -3.93 11.98
C SER A 42 -1.97 -5.04 10.93
N THR A 43 -1.89 -6.30 11.33
CA THR A 43 -2.19 -7.44 10.44
C THR A 43 -3.66 -7.53 10.09
N PHE A 44 -4.55 -7.31 11.06
CA PHE A 44 -6.00 -7.30 10.83
C PHE A 44 -6.42 -6.13 9.92
N ASP A 45 -5.86 -4.94 10.17
CA ASP A 45 -6.09 -3.75 9.36
C ASP A 45 -5.53 -3.90 7.95
N MET A 46 -4.35 -4.52 7.79
CA MET A 46 -3.80 -4.88 6.49
C MET A 46 -4.69 -5.88 5.74
N LEU A 47 -5.20 -6.92 6.40
CA LEU A 47 -6.08 -7.90 5.77
C LEU A 47 -7.43 -7.30 5.38
N ASN A 48 -8.03 -6.49 6.26
CA ASN A 48 -9.28 -5.78 5.96
C ASN A 48 -9.11 -4.82 4.79
N MET A 49 -8.00 -4.08 4.74
CA MET A 49 -7.70 -3.25 3.59
C MET A 49 -7.44 -4.08 2.34
N ALA A 50 -6.68 -5.16 2.43
CA ALA A 50 -6.38 -6.02 1.28
C ALA A 50 -7.66 -6.63 0.69
N LEU A 51 -8.65 -6.95 1.52
CA LEU A 51 -9.97 -7.39 1.09
C LEU A 51 -10.77 -6.26 0.44
N GLY A 52 -10.83 -5.07 1.06
CA GLY A 52 -11.56 -3.91 0.52
C GLY A 52 -10.99 -3.34 -0.77
N TYR A 53 -9.67 -3.46 -0.97
CA TYR A 53 -8.95 -2.93 -2.13
C TYR A 53 -8.38 -4.05 -3.01
N LYS A 54 -8.97 -5.25 -2.97
CA LYS A 54 -8.50 -6.42 -3.72
C LYS A 54 -8.35 -6.15 -5.23
N MET A 55 -9.24 -5.32 -5.80
CA MET A 55 -9.14 -4.90 -7.21
C MET A 55 -7.89 -4.05 -7.44
N ALA A 56 -7.62 -3.05 -6.60
CA ALA A 56 -6.42 -2.23 -6.70
C ALA A 56 -5.13 -3.05 -6.56
N ILE A 57 -5.13 -4.05 -5.66
CA ILE A 57 -3.99 -4.96 -5.49
C ILE A 57 -3.80 -5.86 -6.72
N LYS A 58 -4.88 -6.26 -7.38
CA LYS A 58 -4.83 -7.04 -8.62
C LYS A 58 -4.24 -6.20 -9.76
N GLU A 59 -4.68 -4.95 -9.92
CA GLU A 59 -4.14 -4.01 -10.91
C GLU A 59 -2.67 -3.66 -10.64
N MET A 60 -2.23 -3.58 -9.36
CA MET A 60 -0.81 -3.38 -9.04
C MET A 60 0.10 -4.56 -9.43
N ARG A 61 -0.45 -5.77 -9.51
CA ARG A 61 0.30 -7.02 -9.80
C ARG A 61 0.35 -7.34 -11.30
N GLY A 62 -0.65 -6.89 -12.06
CA GLY A 62 -0.70 -6.99 -13.53
C GLY A 62 0.29 -6.04 -14.19
#